data_AF-G0MY56-F1
#
_entry.id   AF-G0MY56-F1
#
_cell.length_a   1.000
_cell.length_b   1.000
_cell.length_c   1.000
_cell.angle_alpha   90.00
_cell.angle_beta   90.00
_cell.angle_gamma   90.00
#
_symmetry.space_group_name_H-M   'P 1'
#
loop_
_entity.id
_entity.type
_entity.pdbx_description
1 polymer ?
#
loop_
_entity_poly.entity_id
_entity_poly.type
_entity_poly.pdbx_seq_one_letter_code
_entity_poly.pdbx_strand_id
1 'polypeptide(L)'
;MELWLLKLIMAVTLFATNFGSALLTILMVKKATSRYAAIACTIAQSLTGGLFLGLVFLLLDPEVKLAKEDLEVKHNLRLPSHITAITLAAGVFIMLILDNVEKFFAKKDPAAMNLEVEMEPLRPELHFNSESTPPPTTEPSFLKYLFFATFMSLHSIFEGFPIGYKKSTAALNAYFFPLLLHKILEAVALAFAGIKQKPLFAIIGSLTHSLMTPLGALVGTLLASEDLSIEWDVALLILIGVSTGTLMYITFETLAELKNNEEYQAFNDFLKLGLIALGFALTAGIAIIVEKLEEEDVTSAVAV
;
A
#
# COMPACT_ATOMS: atom_id res chain seq x y z
N MET A 1 17.74 29.99 3.70
CA MET A 1 16.59 29.50 4.49
C MET A 1 17.14 28.68 5.63
N GLU A 2 16.66 28.92 6.86
CA GLU A 2 17.06 28.13 8.02
C GLU A 2 16.68 26.65 7.84
N LEU A 3 17.55 25.73 8.29
CA LEU A 3 17.35 24.28 8.08
C LEU A 3 16.06 23.77 8.74
N TRP A 4 15.74 24.26 9.93
CA TRP A 4 14.50 23.88 10.64
C TRP A 4 13.25 24.31 9.86
N LEU A 5 13.31 25.48 9.20
CA LEU A 5 12.21 25.98 8.37
C LEU A 5 12.05 25.12 7.11
N LEU A 6 13.16 24.69 6.51
CA LEU A 6 13.11 23.77 5.37
C LEU A 6 12.47 22.43 5.75
N LYS A 7 12.86 21.83 6.89
CA LYS A 7 12.26 20.58 7.40
C LYS A 7 10.76 20.73 7.63
N LEU A 8 10.33 21.86 8.21
CA LEU A 8 8.92 22.15 8.41
C LEU A 8 8.16 22.26 7.07
N ILE A 9 8.72 22.98 6.09
CA ILE A 9 8.12 23.10 4.76
C ILE A 9 7.98 21.72 4.11
N MET A 10 9.04 20.91 4.14
CA MET A 10 9.03 19.54 3.60
C MET A 10 7.98 18.66 4.27
N ALA A 11 7.87 18.69 5.60
CA ALA A 11 6.85 17.94 6.34
C ALA A 11 5.43 18.38 5.94
N VAL A 12 5.18 19.70 5.84
CA VAL A 12 3.88 20.23 5.38
C VAL A 12 3.60 19.86 3.93
N THR A 13 4.60 19.89 3.05
CA THR A 13 4.47 19.48 1.65
C THR A 13 4.12 18.00 1.56
N LEU A 14 4.78 17.12 2.33
CA LEU A 14 4.46 15.69 2.36
C LEU A 14 3.04 15.44 2.86
N PHE A 15 2.62 16.11 3.93
CA PHE A 15 1.23 16.03 4.39
C PHE A 15 0.24 16.46 3.30
N ALA A 16 0.45 17.64 2.70
CA ALA A 16 -0.47 18.23 1.74
C ALA A 16 -0.56 17.41 0.45
N THR A 17 0.56 16.90 -0.05
CA THR A 17 0.61 16.07 -1.25
C THR A 17 0.04 14.67 -1.03
N ASN A 18 0.38 14.03 0.11
CA ASN A 18 -0.18 12.73 0.49
C ASN A 18 -1.71 12.82 0.69
N PHE A 19 -2.18 13.73 1.55
CA PHE A 19 -3.61 13.85 1.79
C PHE A 19 -4.38 14.37 0.56
N GLY A 20 -3.79 15.29 -0.20
CA GLY A 20 -4.37 15.83 -1.43
C GLY A 20 -4.54 14.78 -2.53
N SER A 21 -3.53 13.92 -2.75
CA SER A 21 -3.61 12.83 -3.71
C SER A 21 -4.62 11.75 -3.27
N ALA A 22 -4.69 11.44 -1.98
CA ALA A 22 -5.73 10.55 -1.44
C ALA A 22 -7.15 11.11 -1.65
N LEU A 23 -7.38 12.40 -1.33
CA LEU A 23 -8.64 13.09 -1.58
C LEU A 23 -9.00 13.08 -3.06
N LEU A 24 -8.03 13.35 -3.94
CA LEU A 24 -8.23 13.29 -5.38
C LEU A 24 -8.72 11.90 -5.81
N THR A 25 -8.07 10.83 -5.34
CA THR A 25 -8.48 9.44 -5.60
C THR A 25 -9.92 9.18 -5.13
N ILE A 26 -10.27 9.59 -3.90
CA ILE A 26 -11.61 9.42 -3.32
C ILE A 26 -12.67 10.14 -4.16
N LEU A 27 -12.39 11.38 -4.59
CA LEU A 27 -13.29 12.19 -5.40
C LEU A 27 -13.48 11.61 -6.81
N MET A 28 -12.39 11.14 -7.44
CA MET A 28 -12.43 10.55 -8.77
C MET A 28 -13.28 9.27 -8.79
N VAL A 29 -13.12 8.41 -7.79
CA VAL A 29 -13.91 7.17 -7.68
C VAL A 29 -15.38 7.48 -7.36
N LYS A 30 -15.67 8.42 -6.45
CA LYS A 30 -17.06 8.81 -6.11
C LYS A 30 -17.87 9.37 -7.28
N LYS A 31 -17.23 10.14 -8.17
CA LYS A 31 -17.90 10.86 -9.25
C LYS A 31 -18.36 9.95 -10.40
N ALA A 32 -18.00 8.67 -10.39
CA ALA A 32 -18.26 7.73 -11.48
C ALA A 32 -19.74 7.29 -11.66
N THR A 33 -20.70 7.82 -10.90
CA THR A 33 -22.09 7.30 -10.88
C THR A 33 -23.01 7.87 -11.98
N SER A 34 -23.40 7.03 -12.95
CA SER A 34 -24.75 7.02 -13.59
C SER A 34 -24.82 6.04 -14.78
N ARG A 35 -24.11 6.27 -15.89
CA ARG A 35 -24.15 5.41 -17.10
C ARG A 35 -22.81 4.85 -17.55
N TYR A 36 -21.71 5.46 -17.11
CA TYR A 36 -20.34 5.03 -17.39
C TYR A 36 -19.68 4.41 -16.15
N ALA A 37 -20.47 4.09 -15.11
CA ALA A 37 -19.96 3.63 -13.83
C ALA A 37 -19.15 2.34 -13.96
N ALA A 38 -19.71 1.30 -14.58
CA ALA A 38 -19.00 0.03 -14.79
C ALA A 38 -17.71 0.22 -15.62
N ILE A 39 -17.75 1.07 -16.65
CA ILE A 39 -16.56 1.40 -17.47
C ILE A 39 -15.51 2.09 -16.60
N ALA A 40 -15.87 3.16 -15.89
CA ALA A 40 -14.95 3.93 -15.06
C ALA A 40 -14.38 3.08 -13.91
N CYS A 41 -15.21 2.27 -13.26
CA CYS A 41 -14.81 1.32 -12.24
C CYS A 41 -13.84 0.27 -12.79
N THR A 42 -14.11 -0.30 -13.97
CA THR A 42 -13.20 -1.27 -14.62
C THR A 42 -11.85 -0.63 -14.96
N ILE A 43 -11.85 0.60 -15.52
CA ILE A 43 -10.61 1.34 -15.82
C ILE A 43 -9.83 1.59 -14.53
N ALA A 44 -10.49 2.12 -13.51
CA ALA A 44 -9.87 2.47 -12.24
C ALA A 44 -9.28 1.22 -11.56
N GLN A 45 -10.05 0.14 -11.41
CA GLN A 45 -9.59 -1.12 -10.82
C GLN A 45 -8.41 -1.71 -11.61
N SER A 46 -8.46 -1.69 -12.95
CA SER A 46 -7.37 -2.21 -13.79
C SER A 46 -6.09 -1.41 -13.63
N LEU A 47 -6.17 -0.07 -13.72
CA LEU A 47 -5.01 0.81 -13.52
C LEU A 47 -4.44 0.67 -12.11
N THR A 48 -5.29 0.65 -11.08
CA THR A 48 -4.88 0.45 -9.69
C THR A 48 -4.13 -0.87 -9.51
N GLY A 49 -4.62 -1.97 -10.09
CA GLY A 49 -3.93 -3.27 -10.02
C GLY A 49 -2.50 -3.19 -10.54
N GLY A 50 -2.28 -2.46 -11.65
CA GLY A 50 -0.95 -2.18 -12.19
C GLY A 50 -0.11 -1.27 -11.30
N LEU A 51 -0.69 -0.16 -10.82
CA LEU A 51 0.00 0.79 -9.93
C LEU A 51 0.51 0.10 -8.67
N PHE A 52 -0.31 -0.77 -8.07
CA PHE A 52 0.04 -1.49 -6.84
C PHE A 52 1.11 -2.55 -7.09
N LEU A 53 1.04 -3.29 -8.20
CA LEU A 53 2.12 -4.21 -8.59
C LEU A 53 3.45 -3.47 -8.70
N GLY A 54 3.46 -2.30 -9.34
CA GLY A 54 4.64 -1.45 -9.43
C GLY A 54 5.12 -0.97 -8.06
N LEU A 55 4.20 -0.51 -7.20
CA LEU A 55 4.54 0.00 -5.86
C LEU A 55 5.19 -1.09 -5.00
N VAL A 56 4.65 -2.31 -5.05
CA VAL A 56 5.21 -3.47 -4.35
C VAL A 56 6.60 -3.84 -4.88
N PHE A 57 6.73 -4.06 -6.19
CA PHE A 57 7.95 -4.68 -6.74
C PHE A 57 9.07 -3.70 -7.08
N LEU A 58 8.74 -2.45 -7.40
CA LEU A 58 9.72 -1.47 -7.89
C LEU A 58 10.10 -0.41 -6.86
N LEU A 59 9.33 -0.28 -5.78
CA LEU A 59 9.56 0.75 -4.76
C LEU A 59 9.75 0.10 -3.38
N LEU A 60 8.75 -0.65 -2.88
CA LEU A 60 8.81 -1.18 -1.51
C LEU A 60 9.72 -2.40 -1.33
N ASP A 61 9.66 -3.41 -2.21
CA ASP A 61 10.55 -4.59 -2.10
C ASP A 61 12.05 -4.22 -2.17
N PRO A 62 12.50 -3.32 -3.07
CA PRO A 62 13.85 -2.76 -3.02
C PRO A 62 14.17 -2.06 -1.69
N GLU A 63 13.23 -1.29 -1.13
CA GLU A 63 13.43 -0.60 0.15
C GLU A 63 13.66 -1.57 1.31
N VAL A 64 12.96 -2.71 1.36
CA VAL A 64 13.22 -3.77 2.36
C VAL A 64 14.66 -4.29 2.25
N LYS A 65 15.19 -4.40 1.03
CA LYS A 65 16.57 -4.86 0.80
C LYS A 65 17.59 -3.80 1.22
N LEU A 66 17.35 -2.54 0.89
CA LEU A 66 18.19 -1.43 1.33
C LEU A 66 18.22 -1.32 2.86
N ALA A 67 17.07 -1.44 3.53
CA ALA A 67 17.01 -1.44 4.99
C ALA A 67 17.80 -2.60 5.63
N LYS A 68 17.83 -3.77 4.98
CA LYS A 68 18.67 -4.90 5.41
C LYS A 68 20.16 -4.56 5.25
N GLU A 69 20.55 -4.04 4.08
CA GLU A 69 21.94 -3.70 3.78
C GLU A 69 22.47 -2.62 4.73
N ASP A 70 21.70 -1.56 4.95
CA ASP A 70 22.01 -0.49 5.91
C ASP A 70 22.23 -1.04 7.32
N LEU A 71 21.37 -1.97 7.76
CA LEU A 71 21.46 -2.59 9.07
C LEU A 71 22.72 -3.48 9.20
N GLU A 72 23.03 -4.28 8.18
CA GLU A 72 24.23 -5.12 8.13
C GLU A 72 25.52 -4.28 8.17
N VAL A 73 25.57 -3.20 7.38
CA VAL A 73 26.70 -2.28 7.31
C VAL A 73 26.88 -1.53 8.63
N LYS A 74 25.80 -0.94 9.16
CA LYS A 74 25.85 -0.07 10.34
C LYS A 74 26.21 -0.82 11.63
N HIS A 75 25.69 -2.04 11.80
CA HIS A 75 25.90 -2.83 13.02
C HIS A 75 26.94 -3.95 12.85
N ASN A 76 27.63 -4.00 11.70
CA ASN A 76 28.65 -5.00 11.38
C ASN A 76 28.18 -6.44 11.65
N LEU A 77 26.99 -6.77 11.17
CA LEU A 77 26.35 -8.07 11.34
C LEU A 77 25.92 -8.65 9.99
N ARG A 78 25.59 -9.95 9.98
CA ARG A 78 25.08 -10.62 8.79
C ARG A 78 23.73 -11.24 9.09
N LEU A 79 22.69 -10.72 8.44
CA LEU A 79 21.36 -11.28 8.52
C LEU A 79 21.21 -12.44 7.52
N PRO A 80 20.30 -13.39 7.78
CA PRO A 80 19.96 -14.43 6.81
C PRO A 80 19.56 -13.83 5.46
N SER A 81 20.01 -14.46 4.36
CA SER A 81 19.72 -14.02 2.99
C SER A 81 18.22 -13.90 2.68
N HIS A 82 17.40 -14.68 3.37
CA HIS A 82 15.95 -14.73 3.14
C HIS A 82 15.15 -13.84 4.09
N ILE A 83 15.78 -13.02 4.94
CA ILE A 83 15.06 -12.23 5.96
C ILE A 83 14.04 -11.26 5.35
N THR A 84 14.36 -10.63 4.21
CA THR A 84 13.46 -9.70 3.51
C THR A 84 12.23 -10.43 2.96
N ALA A 85 12.43 -11.62 2.37
CA ALA A 85 11.34 -12.44 1.89
C ALA A 85 10.45 -12.98 3.05
N ILE A 86 11.06 -13.29 4.20
CA ILE A 86 10.33 -13.75 5.39
C ILE A 86 9.44 -12.63 5.94
N THR A 87 9.95 -11.39 6.07
CA THR A 87 9.16 -10.26 6.56
C THR A 87 8.03 -9.90 5.59
N LEU A 88 8.29 -9.94 4.29
CA LEU A 88 7.26 -9.77 3.25
C LEU A 88 6.19 -10.86 3.33
N ALA A 89 6.59 -12.14 3.39
CA ALA A 89 5.66 -13.25 3.51
C ALA A 89 4.83 -13.16 4.80
N ALA A 90 5.42 -12.68 5.91
CA ALA A 90 4.69 -12.47 7.16
C ALA A 90 3.53 -11.48 6.99
N GLY A 91 3.73 -10.39 6.24
CA GLY A 91 2.64 -9.46 5.90
C GLY A 91 1.51 -10.11 5.11
N VAL A 92 1.84 -10.94 4.11
CA VAL A 92 0.84 -11.70 3.34
C VAL A 92 0.08 -12.68 4.23
N PHE A 93 0.78 -13.43 5.09
CA PHE A 93 0.16 -14.39 6.01
C PHE A 93 -0.74 -13.71 7.05
N ILE A 94 -0.36 -12.54 7.58
CA ILE A 94 -1.22 -11.76 8.46
C ILE A 94 -2.54 -11.46 7.77
N MET A 95 -2.51 -10.99 6.52
CA MET A 95 -3.71 -10.67 5.76
C MET A 95 -4.57 -11.90 5.46
N LEU A 96 -3.95 -13.04 5.11
CA LEU A 96 -4.64 -14.32 4.92
C LEU A 96 -5.32 -14.82 6.20
N ILE A 97 -4.66 -14.67 7.35
CA ILE A 97 -5.24 -15.04 8.65
C ILE A 97 -6.45 -14.16 8.93
N LEU A 98 -6.35 -12.83 8.72
CA LEU A 98 -7.46 -11.91 8.91
C LEU A 98 -8.68 -12.26 8.04
N ASP A 99 -8.45 -12.56 6.76
CA ASP A 99 -9.51 -12.96 5.83
C ASP A 99 -10.23 -14.24 6.29
N ASN A 100 -9.49 -15.22 6.83
CA ASN A 100 -10.08 -16.46 7.36
C ASN A 100 -10.80 -16.24 8.71
N VAL A 101 -10.27 -15.37 9.57
CA VAL A 101 -10.90 -15.02 10.85
C VAL A 101 -12.26 -14.37 10.62
N GLU A 102 -12.36 -13.42 9.68
CA GLU A 102 -13.62 -12.78 9.34
C GLU A 102 -14.65 -13.78 8.80
N LYS A 103 -14.25 -14.66 7.89
CA LYS A 103 -15.12 -15.72 7.35
C LYS A 103 -15.61 -16.68 8.44
N PHE A 104 -14.75 -17.02 9.40
CA PHE A 104 -15.12 -17.87 10.53
C PHE A 104 -16.19 -17.22 11.42
N PHE A 105 -16.04 -15.92 11.72
CA PHE A 105 -17.04 -15.19 12.50
C PHE A 105 -18.34 -14.95 11.73
N ALA A 106 -18.27 -14.65 10.44
CA ALA A 106 -19.45 -14.46 9.59
C ALA A 106 -20.32 -15.73 9.53
N LYS A 107 -19.70 -16.92 9.44
CA LYS A 107 -20.41 -18.21 9.45
C LYS A 107 -21.12 -18.52 10.77
N LYS A 108 -20.70 -17.88 11.87
CA LYS A 108 -21.25 -18.11 13.21
C LYS A 108 -22.42 -17.18 13.54
N ASP A 109 -22.72 -16.19 12.69
CA ASP A 109 -23.88 -15.32 12.87
C ASP A 109 -25.18 -16.12 12.61
N PRO A 110 -26.04 -16.33 13.63
CA PRO A 110 -27.26 -17.13 13.50
C PRO A 110 -28.26 -16.55 12.49
N ALA A 111 -28.12 -15.29 12.07
CA ALA A 111 -28.94 -14.71 11.00
C ALA A 111 -28.61 -15.30 9.60
N ALA A 112 -27.34 -15.64 9.33
CA ALA A 112 -26.92 -16.26 8.07
C ALA A 112 -27.32 -17.75 8.01
N MET A 113 -27.37 -18.42 9.15
CA MET A 113 -27.79 -19.83 9.26
C MET A 113 -29.29 -20.03 8.98
N ASN A 114 -30.13 -19.00 9.13
CA ASN A 114 -31.57 -19.08 8.88
C ASN A 114 -31.96 -18.84 7.40
N LEU A 115 -31.06 -18.34 6.56
CA LEU A 115 -31.34 -18.14 5.12
C LEU A 115 -31.02 -19.37 4.27
N GLU A 116 -30.12 -20.26 4.71
CA GLU A 116 -29.79 -21.49 3.98
C GLU A 116 -30.75 -22.66 4.29
N VAL A 117 -31.64 -22.53 5.27
CA VAL A 117 -32.48 -23.65 5.76
C VAL A 117 -33.89 -23.65 5.18
N GLU A 118 -34.36 -22.57 4.54
CA GLU A 118 -35.74 -22.48 4.03
C GLU A 118 -35.81 -22.48 2.50
N MET A 119 -35.73 -23.68 1.91
CA MET A 119 -36.61 -24.23 0.86
C MET A 119 -35.84 -25.17 -0.10
N GLU A 120 -35.85 -26.47 0.19
CA GLU A 120 -35.69 -27.52 -0.83
C GLU A 120 -36.83 -28.54 -0.65
N PRO A 121 -37.91 -28.50 -1.47
CA PRO A 121 -38.87 -29.59 -1.51
C PRO A 121 -38.25 -30.76 -2.28
N LEU A 122 -38.09 -31.89 -1.60
CA LEU A 122 -37.68 -33.19 -2.14
C LEU A 122 -38.29 -33.47 -3.53
N ARG A 123 -37.48 -33.33 -4.59
CA ARG A 123 -37.69 -33.99 -5.89
C ARG A 123 -36.54 -34.95 -6.15
N PRO A 124 -36.80 -36.25 -6.34
CA PRO A 124 -35.79 -37.19 -6.75
C PRO A 124 -35.72 -37.18 -8.28
N GLU A 125 -34.74 -36.52 -8.87
CA GLU A 125 -34.06 -36.84 -10.13
C GLU A 125 -33.06 -35.70 -10.37
N LEU A 126 -31.73 -35.92 -10.36
CA LEU A 126 -30.85 -34.93 -11.00
C LEU A 126 -29.49 -35.46 -11.47
N HIS A 127 -29.22 -35.00 -12.68
CA HIS A 127 -28.01 -35.07 -13.46
C HIS A 127 -26.77 -34.54 -12.74
N PHE A 128 -25.64 -35.19 -13.03
CA PHE A 128 -24.30 -34.78 -12.69
C PHE A 128 -23.89 -33.55 -13.52
N ASN A 129 -24.38 -32.37 -13.16
CA ASN A 129 -23.83 -31.11 -13.66
C ASN A 129 -23.08 -30.45 -12.51
N SER A 130 -21.77 -30.25 -12.71
CA SER A 130 -20.94 -29.44 -11.84
C SER A 130 -21.41 -27.99 -11.93
N GLU A 131 -22.39 -27.60 -11.13
CA GLU A 131 -22.58 -26.20 -10.78
C GLU A 131 -21.36 -25.77 -9.97
N SER A 132 -20.42 -25.13 -10.64
CA SER A 132 -19.51 -24.21 -9.99
C SER A 132 -20.38 -23.09 -9.42
N THR A 133 -20.84 -23.26 -8.17
CA THR A 133 -21.35 -22.15 -7.38
C THR A 133 -20.33 -21.02 -7.53
N PRO A 134 -20.72 -19.83 -8.04
CA PRO A 134 -19.80 -18.70 -8.06
C PRO A 134 -19.24 -18.54 -6.64
N PRO A 135 -17.93 -18.30 -6.47
CA PRO A 135 -17.38 -18.08 -5.15
C PRO A 135 -18.21 -16.99 -4.47
N PRO A 136 -18.59 -17.15 -3.19
CA PRO A 136 -19.36 -16.14 -2.50
C PRO A 136 -18.66 -14.81 -2.69
N THR A 137 -19.39 -13.82 -3.21
CA THR A 137 -18.92 -12.45 -3.36
C THR A 137 -18.47 -11.98 -1.99
N THR A 138 -17.16 -12.03 -1.75
CA THR A 138 -16.57 -11.66 -0.46
C THR A 138 -16.80 -10.17 -0.29
N GLU A 139 -17.66 -9.81 0.67
CA GLU A 139 -17.84 -8.42 1.07
C GLU A 139 -16.48 -7.79 1.39
N PRO A 140 -16.29 -6.50 1.03
CA PRO A 140 -15.07 -5.79 1.36
C PRO A 140 -14.89 -5.79 2.88
N SER A 141 -13.73 -6.27 3.34
CA SER A 141 -13.50 -6.43 4.77
C SER A 141 -12.84 -5.21 5.40
N PHE A 142 -13.44 -4.71 6.47
CA PHE A 142 -12.88 -3.60 7.21
C PHE A 142 -11.58 -3.97 7.96
N LEU A 143 -11.43 -5.19 8.48
CA LEU A 143 -10.21 -5.53 9.23
C LEU A 143 -8.98 -5.58 8.32
N LYS A 144 -9.10 -6.17 7.11
CA LYS A 144 -8.02 -6.12 6.12
C LYS A 144 -7.59 -4.69 5.82
N TYR A 145 -8.54 -3.79 5.55
CA TYR A 145 -8.22 -2.37 5.33
C TYR A 145 -7.57 -1.73 6.56
N LEU A 146 -8.10 -1.98 7.77
CA LEU A 146 -7.56 -1.42 9.00
C LEU A 146 -6.10 -1.83 9.21
N PHE A 147 -5.77 -3.11 9.08
CA PHE A 147 -4.41 -3.61 9.25
C PHE A 147 -3.45 -3.12 8.16
N PHE A 148 -3.90 -3.11 6.90
CA PHE A 148 -3.15 -2.48 5.81
C PHE A 148 -2.85 -1.01 6.13
N ALA A 149 -3.87 -0.24 6.53
CA ALA A 149 -3.71 1.16 6.90
C ALA A 149 -2.77 1.35 8.09
N THR A 150 -2.86 0.49 9.10
CA THR A 150 -1.99 0.55 10.27
C THR A 150 -0.54 0.28 9.91
N PHE A 151 -0.21 -0.81 9.20
CA PHE A 151 1.17 -1.13 8.87
C PHE A 151 1.80 -0.09 7.93
N MET A 152 1.09 0.32 6.87
CA MET A 152 1.55 1.40 5.99
C MET A 152 1.74 2.73 6.75
N SER A 153 0.89 3.02 7.74
CA SER A 153 1.03 4.21 8.59
C SER A 153 2.25 4.12 9.50
N LEU A 154 2.49 2.97 10.12
CA LEU A 154 3.65 2.77 11.00
C LEU A 154 4.96 2.86 10.21
N HIS A 155 5.05 2.25 9.04
CA HIS A 155 6.19 2.38 8.12
C HIS A 155 6.46 3.87 7.78
N SER A 156 5.41 4.64 7.51
CA SER A 156 5.50 6.07 7.19
C SER A 156 6.06 6.97 8.31
N ILE A 157 5.98 6.54 9.57
CA ILE A 157 6.68 7.22 10.66
C ILE A 157 8.19 7.12 10.47
N PHE A 158 8.70 5.95 10.06
CA PHE A 158 10.12 5.75 9.88
C PHE A 158 10.66 6.43 8.64
N GLU A 159 9.90 6.49 7.55
CA GLU A 159 10.28 7.28 6.36
C GLU A 159 10.27 8.79 6.63
N GLY A 160 9.47 9.26 7.59
CA GLY A 160 9.52 10.64 8.04
C GLY A 160 10.78 10.96 8.85
N PHE A 161 11.34 9.96 9.53
CA PHE A 161 12.43 10.15 10.49
C PHE A 161 13.69 10.82 9.89
N PRO A 162 14.18 10.44 8.69
CA PRO A 162 15.35 11.07 8.09
C PRO A 162 15.22 12.55 7.77
N ILE A 163 14.01 13.05 7.55
CA ILE A 163 13.77 14.50 7.40
C ILE A 163 14.14 15.23 8.69
N GLY A 164 13.86 14.62 9.84
CA GLY A 164 14.11 15.18 11.15
C GLY A 164 15.58 15.22 11.54
N TYR A 165 16.32 14.13 11.33
CA TYR A 165 17.70 14.03 11.84
C TYR A 165 18.77 14.52 10.85
N LYS A 166 18.53 14.49 9.52
CA LYS A 166 19.54 14.92 8.52
C LYS A 166 19.93 16.38 8.74
N LYS A 167 21.24 16.67 8.67
CA LYS A 167 21.83 17.98 9.01
C LYS A 167 22.23 18.84 7.81
N SER A 168 22.33 18.25 6.62
CA SER A 168 22.69 18.96 5.40
C SER A 168 21.48 19.17 4.50
N THR A 169 21.34 20.36 3.93
CA THR A 169 20.32 20.68 2.92
C THR A 169 20.41 19.76 1.70
N ALA A 170 21.64 19.39 1.28
CA ALA A 170 21.85 18.49 0.15
C ALA A 170 21.28 17.10 0.46
N ALA A 171 21.73 16.48 1.55
CA ALA A 171 21.25 15.17 1.99
C ALA A 171 19.73 15.15 2.25
N LEU A 172 19.17 16.27 2.72
CA LEU A 172 17.74 16.40 2.95
C LEU A 172 16.95 16.46 1.64
N ASN A 173 17.41 17.24 0.65
CA ASN A 173 16.79 17.32 -0.67
C ASN A 173 16.87 15.98 -1.42
N ALA A 174 18.05 15.35 -1.37
CA ALA A 174 18.30 14.05 -1.98
C ALA A 174 17.35 12.97 -1.45
N TYR A 175 17.00 13.04 -0.17
CA TYR A 175 16.01 12.13 0.41
C TYR A 175 14.56 12.56 0.12
N PHE A 176 14.28 13.86 0.16
CA PHE A 176 12.93 14.41 0.09
C PHE A 176 12.25 14.18 -1.27
N PHE A 177 12.94 14.39 -2.39
CA PHE A 177 12.30 14.29 -3.71
C PHE A 177 11.93 12.85 -4.10
N PRO A 178 12.83 11.85 -3.93
CA PRO A 178 12.47 10.43 -3.97
C PRO A 178 11.26 10.08 -3.09
N LEU A 179 11.31 10.50 -1.81
CA LEU A 179 10.25 10.26 -0.84
C LEU A 179 8.91 10.84 -1.27
N LEU A 180 8.89 12.06 -1.79
CA LEU A 180 7.68 12.73 -2.24
C LEU A 180 6.95 11.92 -3.33
N LEU A 181 7.69 11.33 -4.26
CA LEU A 181 7.12 10.61 -5.39
C LEU A 181 6.49 9.28 -4.98
N HIS A 182 7.18 8.46 -4.17
CA HIS A 182 6.60 7.20 -3.71
C HIS A 182 5.47 7.41 -2.69
N LYS A 183 5.48 8.52 -1.92
CA LYS A 183 4.38 8.85 -0.97
C LYS A 183 3.04 9.09 -1.67
N ILE A 184 3.06 9.65 -2.88
CA ILE A 184 1.83 9.83 -3.68
C ILE A 184 1.22 8.48 -4.04
N LEU A 185 2.03 7.48 -4.39
CA LEU A 185 1.54 6.15 -4.76
C LEU A 185 0.95 5.41 -3.56
N GLU A 186 1.58 5.52 -2.39
CA GLU A 186 1.03 4.98 -1.14
C GLU A 186 -0.31 5.62 -0.77
N ALA A 187 -0.41 6.94 -0.91
CA ALA A 187 -1.65 7.69 -0.68
C ALA A 187 -2.80 7.19 -1.54
N VAL A 188 -2.52 7.01 -2.84
CA VAL A 188 -3.47 6.46 -3.82
C VAL A 188 -3.87 5.05 -3.41
N ALA A 189 -2.91 4.21 -2.99
CA ALA A 189 -3.19 2.85 -2.59
C ALA A 189 -4.09 2.75 -1.37
N LEU A 190 -3.78 3.54 -0.34
CA LEU A 190 -4.56 3.59 0.89
C LEU A 190 -5.98 4.13 0.65
N ALA A 191 -6.11 5.22 -0.10
CA ALA A 191 -7.39 5.82 -0.44
C ALA A 191 -8.28 4.86 -1.24
N PHE A 192 -7.68 4.15 -2.21
CA PHE A 192 -8.40 3.20 -3.05
C PHE A 192 -8.83 1.95 -2.26
N ALA A 193 -7.98 1.43 -1.37
CA ALA A 193 -8.37 0.32 -0.49
C ALA A 193 -9.50 0.72 0.47
N GLY A 194 -9.44 1.95 1.01
CA GLY A 194 -10.43 2.44 1.96
C GLY A 194 -11.80 2.75 1.35
N ILE A 195 -11.83 3.26 0.10
CA ILE A 195 -13.10 3.64 -0.54
C ILE A 195 -13.96 2.44 -0.89
N LYS A 196 -13.34 1.27 -1.14
CA LYS A 196 -14.04 -0.02 -1.29
C LYS A 196 -14.82 -0.42 -0.05
N GLN A 197 -14.38 0.03 1.13
CA GLN A 197 -15.07 -0.21 2.39
C GLN A 197 -16.17 0.83 2.58
N LYS A 198 -15.77 2.06 2.89
CA LYS A 198 -16.64 3.24 3.03
C LYS A 198 -15.81 4.49 2.76
N PRO A 199 -16.36 5.51 2.08
CA PRO A 199 -15.63 6.76 1.84
C PRO A 199 -15.09 7.43 3.11
N LEU A 200 -15.81 7.32 4.23
CA LEU A 200 -15.36 7.85 5.51
C LEU A 200 -14.09 7.16 6.00
N PHE A 201 -13.97 5.84 5.83
CA PHE A 201 -12.78 5.08 6.22
C PHE A 201 -11.58 5.43 5.35
N ALA A 202 -11.80 5.67 4.05
CA ALA A 202 -10.78 6.20 3.15
C ALA A 202 -10.26 7.56 3.64
N ILE A 203 -11.16 8.49 3.98
CA ILE A 203 -10.80 9.83 4.46
C ILE A 203 -10.01 9.76 5.77
N ILE A 204 -10.54 9.04 6.77
CA ILE A 204 -9.90 8.92 8.08
C ILE A 204 -8.53 8.24 7.95
N GLY A 205 -8.46 7.09 7.26
CA GLY A 205 -7.20 6.37 7.08
C GLY A 205 -6.16 7.19 6.31
N SER A 206 -6.57 7.89 5.26
CA SER A 206 -5.68 8.78 4.49
C SER A 206 -5.17 9.95 5.31
N LEU A 207 -6.04 10.56 6.13
CA LEU A 207 -5.63 11.63 7.04
C LEU A 207 -4.62 11.11 8.07
N THR A 208 -4.92 9.96 8.69
CA THR A 208 -4.02 9.32 9.65
C THR A 208 -2.66 9.03 9.04
N HIS A 209 -2.62 8.35 7.89
CA HIS A 209 -1.38 8.03 7.19
C HIS A 209 -0.60 9.28 6.77
N SER A 210 -1.28 10.32 6.27
CA SER A 210 -0.63 11.57 5.86
C SER A 210 0.05 12.32 7.01
N LEU A 211 -0.41 12.11 8.25
CA LEU A 211 0.20 12.69 9.45
C LEU A 211 1.43 11.91 9.94
N MET A 212 1.65 10.68 9.46
CA MET A 212 2.74 9.83 9.96
C MET A 212 4.11 10.30 9.50
N THR A 213 4.28 10.73 8.25
CA THR A 213 5.57 11.28 7.78
C THR A 213 5.97 12.57 8.51
N PRO A 214 5.06 13.57 8.69
CA PRO A 214 5.34 14.72 9.56
C PRO A 214 5.66 14.34 11.01
N LEU A 215 4.94 13.35 11.57
CA LEU A 215 5.22 12.83 12.90
C LEU A 215 6.62 12.21 12.98
N GLY A 216 7.00 11.42 11.99
CA GLY A 216 8.34 10.88 11.83
C GLY A 216 9.40 11.96 11.81
N ALA A 217 9.19 13.02 11.01
CA ALA A 217 10.10 14.16 10.93
C ALA A 217 10.23 14.90 12.28
N LEU A 218 9.13 15.03 13.02
CA LEU A 218 9.15 15.57 14.37
C LEU A 218 9.97 14.69 15.33
N VAL A 219 9.71 13.38 15.33
CA VAL A 219 10.45 12.41 16.16
C VAL A 219 11.94 12.42 15.81
N GLY A 220 12.30 12.46 14.53
CA GLY A 220 13.69 12.57 14.08
C GLY A 220 14.37 13.86 14.51
N THR A 221 13.61 14.96 14.60
CA THR A 221 14.13 16.24 15.11
C THR A 221 14.37 16.19 16.63
N LEU A 222 13.49 15.51 17.37
CA LEU A 222 13.59 15.40 18.83
C LEU A 222 14.68 14.42 19.28
N LEU A 223 14.84 13.30 18.57
CA LEU A 223 15.83 12.27 18.91
C LEU A 223 17.21 12.57 18.33
N ALA A 224 17.30 13.36 17.25
CA ALA A 224 18.50 13.99 16.67
C ALA A 224 19.80 13.15 16.68
N SER A 225 19.70 11.82 16.58
CA SER A 225 20.85 10.92 16.48
C SER A 225 20.88 10.26 15.09
N GLU A 226 22.02 10.37 14.42
CA GLU A 226 22.31 9.58 13.21
C GLU A 226 22.50 8.09 13.60
N ASP A 227 22.95 7.85 14.83
CA ASP A 227 23.14 6.52 15.41
C ASP A 227 21.86 6.00 16.08
N LEU A 228 20.86 5.68 15.26
CA LEU A 228 19.70 4.89 15.72
C LEU A 228 20.15 3.53 16.24
N SER A 229 19.48 3.03 17.29
CA SER A 229 19.81 1.73 17.88
C SER A 229 19.46 0.57 16.93
N ILE A 230 20.09 -0.58 17.13
CA ILE A 230 19.84 -1.78 16.33
C ILE A 230 18.35 -2.18 16.36
N GLU A 231 17.66 -1.99 17.48
CA GLU A 231 16.23 -2.29 17.62
C GLU A 231 15.38 -1.43 16.69
N TRP A 232 15.77 -0.16 16.48
CA TRP A 232 15.06 0.75 15.57
C TRP A 232 15.23 0.33 14.12
N ASP A 233 16.44 -0.02 13.71
CA ASP A 233 16.74 -0.48 12.35
C ASP A 233 16.08 -1.85 12.08
N VAL A 234 16.04 -2.75 13.07
CA VAL A 234 15.29 -4.02 12.99
C VAL A 234 13.79 -3.76 12.87
N ALA A 235 13.24 -2.84 13.66
CA ALA A 235 11.82 -2.48 13.59
C ALA A 235 11.47 -1.90 12.21
N LEU A 236 12.33 -1.05 11.65
CA LEU A 236 12.20 -0.53 10.29
C LEU A 236 12.15 -1.66 9.26
N LEU A 237 13.14 -2.56 9.26
CA LEU A 237 13.20 -3.70 8.34
C LEU A 237 11.93 -4.57 8.40
N ILE A 238 11.44 -4.85 9.61
CA ILE A 238 10.22 -5.64 9.80
C ILE A 238 8.99 -4.88 9.30
N LEU A 239 8.87 -3.58 9.62
CA LEU A 239 7.72 -2.78 9.24
C LEU A 239 7.63 -2.58 7.73
N ILE A 240 8.72 -2.26 7.03
CA ILE A 240 8.72 -2.14 5.56
C ILE A 240 8.31 -3.48 4.95
N GLY A 241 8.92 -4.59 5.41
CA GLY A 241 8.63 -5.92 4.90
C GLY A 241 7.16 -6.31 5.09
N VAL A 242 6.64 -6.19 6.31
CA VAL A 242 5.23 -6.50 6.61
C VAL A 242 4.28 -5.59 5.84
N SER A 243 4.58 -4.30 5.72
CA SER A 243 3.78 -3.33 4.95
C SER A 243 3.74 -3.71 3.47
N THR A 244 4.90 -4.02 2.89
CA THR A 244 5.04 -4.54 1.51
C THR A 244 4.20 -5.80 1.30
N GLY A 245 4.25 -6.74 2.25
CA GLY A 245 3.45 -7.96 2.23
C GLY A 245 1.94 -7.70 2.30
N THR A 246 1.51 -6.76 3.15
CA THR A 246 0.09 -6.39 3.26
C THR A 246 -0.42 -5.73 1.97
N LEU A 247 0.37 -4.84 1.36
CA LEU A 247 0.04 -4.25 0.07
C LEU A 247 0.03 -5.30 -1.05
N MET A 248 0.98 -6.24 -1.05
CA MET A 248 1.00 -7.34 -2.01
C MET A 248 -0.29 -8.17 -1.95
N TYR A 249 -0.78 -8.48 -0.75
CA TYR A 249 -2.06 -9.14 -0.57
C TYR A 249 -3.22 -8.32 -1.16
N ILE A 250 -3.32 -7.02 -0.80
CA ILE A 250 -4.36 -6.11 -1.33
C ILE A 250 -4.28 -5.98 -2.87
N THR A 251 -3.06 -6.04 -3.43
CA THR A 251 -2.82 -6.04 -4.88
C THR A 251 -3.43 -7.27 -5.53
N PHE A 252 -3.16 -8.46 -5.00
CA PHE A 252 -3.72 -9.69 -5.54
C PHE A 252 -5.24 -9.77 -5.34
N GLU A 253 -5.80 -9.27 -4.23
CA GLU A 253 -7.26 -9.13 -4.10
C GLU A 253 -7.84 -8.20 -5.16
N THR A 254 -7.20 -7.05 -5.40
CA THR A 254 -7.63 -6.09 -6.43
C THR A 254 -7.65 -6.73 -7.82
N LEU A 255 -6.64 -7.54 -8.14
CA LEU A 255 -6.58 -8.29 -9.41
C LEU A 255 -7.60 -9.44 -9.46
N ALA A 256 -7.85 -10.13 -8.34
CA ALA A 256 -8.84 -11.20 -8.26
C ALA A 256 -10.27 -10.65 -8.42
N GLU A 257 -10.58 -9.54 -7.77
CA GLU A 257 -11.86 -8.83 -7.94
C GLU A 257 -12.06 -8.38 -9.38
N LEU A 258 -11.02 -7.84 -10.04
CA LEU A 258 -11.09 -7.42 -11.44
C LEU A 258 -11.52 -8.57 -12.38
N LYS A 259 -11.14 -9.81 -12.03
CA LYS A 259 -11.51 -11.02 -12.78
C LYS A 259 -12.91 -11.53 -12.41
N ASN A 260 -13.23 -11.54 -11.11
CA ASN A 260 -14.38 -12.29 -10.59
C ASN A 260 -15.62 -11.44 -10.26
N ASN A 261 -15.49 -10.11 -10.16
CA ASN A 261 -16.60 -9.21 -9.82
C ASN A 261 -17.29 -8.73 -11.10
N GLU A 262 -18.63 -8.86 -11.16
CA GLU A 262 -19.46 -8.43 -12.28
C GLU A 262 -19.38 -6.92 -12.55
N GLU A 263 -19.12 -6.11 -11.50
CA GLU A 263 -18.95 -4.66 -11.60
C GLU A 263 -17.82 -4.26 -12.56
N TYR A 264 -16.80 -5.11 -12.69
CA TYR A 264 -15.59 -4.83 -13.45
C TYR A 264 -15.54 -5.57 -14.81
N GLN A 265 -16.70 -5.95 -15.35
CA GLN A 265 -16.79 -6.69 -16.62
C GLN A 265 -17.10 -5.80 -17.84
N ALA A 266 -16.86 -4.49 -17.74
CA ALA A 266 -17.15 -3.57 -18.85
C ALA A 266 -16.26 -3.77 -20.10
N PHE A 267 -15.15 -4.50 -19.95
CA PHE A 267 -14.19 -4.78 -21.03
C PHE A 267 -13.77 -6.25 -21.06
N ASN A 268 -13.18 -6.67 -22.17
CA ASN A 268 -12.53 -7.96 -22.26
C ASN A 268 -11.20 -8.01 -21.47
N ASP A 269 -10.73 -9.22 -21.18
CA ASP A 269 -9.54 -9.43 -20.35
C ASP A 269 -8.26 -8.87 -20.97
N PHE A 270 -8.16 -8.80 -22.31
CA PHE A 270 -7.00 -8.21 -22.98
C PHE A 270 -6.89 -6.70 -22.71
N LEU A 271 -8.01 -5.96 -22.75
CA LEU A 271 -7.99 -4.53 -22.47
C LEU A 271 -7.74 -4.26 -20.99
N LYS A 272 -8.32 -5.06 -20.09
CA LYS A 272 -8.01 -5.01 -18.65
C LYS A 272 -6.52 -5.22 -18.41
N LEU A 273 -5.92 -6.22 -19.05
CA LEU A 273 -4.48 -6.49 -18.96
C LEU A 273 -3.64 -5.32 -19.51
N GLY A 274 -4.05 -4.72 -20.63
CA GLY A 274 -3.40 -3.52 -21.17
C GLY A 274 -3.43 -2.34 -20.20
N LEU A 275 -4.55 -2.14 -19.49
CA LEU A 275 -4.69 -1.11 -18.45
C LEU A 275 -3.85 -1.44 -17.20
N ILE A 276 -3.79 -2.71 -16.77
CA ILE A 276 -2.87 -3.14 -15.72
C ILE A 276 -1.41 -2.85 -16.13
N ALA A 277 -1.02 -3.21 -17.35
CA ALA A 277 0.33 -2.96 -17.85
C ALA A 277 0.64 -1.45 -17.91
N LEU A 278 -0.35 -0.62 -18.27
CA LEU A 278 -0.22 0.84 -18.23
C LEU A 278 -0.02 1.35 -16.80
N GLY A 279 -0.80 0.88 -15.84
CA GLY A 279 -0.62 1.23 -14.42
C GLY A 279 0.77 0.86 -13.91
N PHE A 280 1.24 -0.35 -14.23
CA PHE A 280 2.59 -0.80 -13.87
C PHE A 280 3.67 0.07 -14.53
N ALA A 281 3.52 0.38 -15.82
CA ALA A 281 4.47 1.23 -16.55
C ALA A 281 4.56 2.65 -15.98
N LEU A 282 3.44 3.21 -15.50
CA LEU A 282 3.43 4.51 -14.81
C LEU A 282 4.26 4.46 -13.53
N THR A 283 4.06 3.44 -12.69
CA THR A 283 4.88 3.26 -11.48
C THR A 283 6.35 2.98 -11.82
N ALA A 284 6.62 2.20 -12.87
CA ALA A 284 7.99 1.97 -13.33
C ALA A 284 8.68 3.26 -13.78
N GLY A 285 7.97 4.13 -14.49
CA GLY A 285 8.47 5.46 -14.85
C GLY A 285 8.81 6.30 -13.61
N ILE A 286 7.95 6.26 -12.57
CA ILE A 286 8.20 6.93 -11.29
C ILE A 286 9.42 6.32 -10.59
N ALA A 287 9.55 4.99 -10.53
CA ALA A 287 10.67 4.30 -9.91
C ALA A 287 12.01 4.67 -10.57
N ILE A 288 12.05 4.74 -11.91
CA ILE A 288 13.25 5.19 -12.64
C ILE A 288 13.59 6.66 -12.35
N ILE A 289 12.58 7.52 -12.19
CA ILE A 289 12.82 8.92 -11.80
C ILE A 289 13.37 8.99 -10.38
N VAL A 290 12.80 8.21 -9.46
CA VAL A 290 13.27 8.09 -8.07
C VAL A 290 14.74 7.65 -8.03
N GLU A 291 15.08 6.57 -8.73
CA GLU A 291 16.45 6.05 -8.82
C GLU A 291 17.43 7.11 -9.35
N LYS A 292 17.07 7.84 -10.41
CA LYS A 292 17.90 8.93 -10.95
C LYS A 292 18.10 10.08 -9.97
N LEU A 293 17.08 10.44 -9.21
CA LEU A 293 17.18 11.50 -8.20
C LEU A 293 18.12 11.08 -7.06
N GLU A 294 18.20 9.78 -6.76
CA GLU A 294 19.14 9.22 -5.79
C GLU A 294 20.57 9.15 -6.36
N GLU A 295 20.75 8.79 -7.64
CA GLU A 295 22.06 8.70 -8.30
C GLU A 295 22.73 10.06 -8.54
N GLU A 296 21.99 11.08 -9.01
CA GLU A 296 22.55 12.41 -9.31
C GLU A 296 23.22 13.03 -8.06
N ASP A 297 22.68 12.74 -6.87
CA ASP A 297 23.23 13.21 -5.60
C ASP A 297 24.56 12.51 -5.25
N VAL A 298 24.66 11.18 -5.43
CA VAL A 298 25.90 10.41 -5.17
C VAL A 298 27.05 10.93 -6.05
N THR A 299 26.80 11.20 -7.33
CA THR A 299 27.83 11.78 -8.21
C THR A 299 28.24 13.20 -7.81
N SER A 300 27.32 14.01 -7.28
CA SER A 300 27.63 15.36 -6.82
C SER A 300 28.43 15.38 -5.51
N ALA A 301 28.26 14.36 -4.66
CA ALA A 301 29.00 14.18 -3.41
C ALA A 301 30.43 13.65 -3.61
N VAL A 302 30.70 12.90 -4.69
CA VAL A 302 32.04 12.38 -5.03
C VAL A 302 32.88 13.39 -5.83
N ALA A 303 32.25 14.40 -6.44
CA ALA A 303 32.92 15.42 -7.24
C ALA A 303 33.44 16.64 -6.43
N VAL A 304 33.31 16.62 -5.11
CA VAL A 304 33.75 17.67 -4.15
C VAL A 304 34.81 17.10 -3.22
#